data_AF-A0A964NQ26-F1
#
_entry.id   AF-A0A964NQ26-F1
#
_cell.length_a   1.000
_cell.length_b   1.000
_cell.length_c   1.000
_cell.angle_alpha   90.00
_cell.angle_beta   90.00
_cell.angle_gamma   90.00
#
_symmetry.space_group_name_H-M   'P 1'
#
loop_
_entity.id
_entity.type
_entity.pdbx_description
1 polymer ?
#
loop_
_entity_poly.entity_id
_entity_poly.type
_entity_poly.pdbx_seq_one_letter_code
_entity_poly.pdbx_strand_id
1 'polypeptide(L)'
;MTRSIIPNVFAVLLLCSGAASAAPAPVPTTTASMVSRCKDAPDICKNLIAAESAKLEAAREACIPKEISKESAADRVMHTAEEVLEEVPGQFENFDYTILARQLMTFLWPCADKPIS
;
A
#
# COMPACT_ATOMS: atom_id res chain seq x y z
N MET A 1 -54.39 -31.92 -36.04
CA MET A 1 -54.61 -30.59 -36.63
C MET A 1 -55.22 -29.68 -35.56
N THR A 2 -54.40 -28.89 -34.88
CA THR A 2 -54.80 -27.59 -34.29
C THR A 2 -53.53 -26.83 -33.95
N ARG A 3 -53.37 -25.66 -34.59
CA ARG A 3 -52.27 -24.72 -34.37
C ARG A 3 -52.49 -24.01 -33.03
N SER A 4 -51.43 -23.84 -32.24
CA SER A 4 -51.39 -22.80 -31.22
C SER A 4 -50.06 -22.07 -31.32
N ILE A 5 -50.19 -20.79 -31.67
CA ILE A 5 -49.14 -19.81 -31.90
C ILE A 5 -48.86 -19.15 -30.55
N ILE A 6 -47.61 -19.15 -30.09
CA ILE A 6 -47.17 -18.30 -28.97
C ILE A 6 -45.98 -17.47 -29.48
N PRO A 7 -46.00 -16.15 -29.25
CA PRO A 7 -45.29 -15.18 -30.06
C PRO A 7 -43.83 -14.99 -29.65
N ASN A 8 -43.03 -14.70 -30.68
CA ASN A 8 -41.92 -13.74 -30.70
C ASN A 8 -41.71 -12.94 -29.40
N VAL A 9 -40.85 -13.45 -28.53
CA VAL A 9 -40.11 -12.64 -27.54
C VAL A 9 -38.68 -13.18 -27.50
N PHE A 10 -37.97 -13.11 -28.64
CA PHE A 10 -36.52 -13.12 -28.61
C PHE A 10 -36.09 -11.72 -28.20
N ALA A 11 -36.17 -11.47 -26.89
CA ALA A 11 -35.63 -10.28 -26.27
C ALA A 11 -34.13 -10.23 -26.58
N VAL A 12 -33.79 -9.18 -27.30
CA VAL A 12 -32.44 -8.70 -27.59
C VAL A 12 -31.65 -8.63 -26.28
N LEU A 13 -30.85 -9.66 -26.00
CA LEU A 13 -29.77 -9.64 -25.01
C LEU A 13 -28.56 -8.91 -25.63
N LEU A 14 -28.76 -7.63 -25.94
CA LEU A 14 -27.67 -6.67 -26.04
C LEU A 14 -27.51 -6.03 -24.67
N LEU A 15 -26.27 -5.66 -24.36
CA LEU A 15 -25.87 -4.83 -23.22
C LEU A 15 -25.72 -5.57 -21.90
N CYS A 16 -24.63 -6.32 -21.80
CA CYS A 16 -23.70 -6.17 -20.68
C CYS A 16 -22.31 -6.61 -21.12
N SER A 17 -21.77 -5.95 -22.14
CA SER A 17 -20.33 -5.75 -22.24
C SER A 17 -19.94 -4.79 -21.11
N GLY A 18 -20.00 -5.29 -19.87
CA GLY A 18 -19.32 -4.67 -18.77
C GLY A 18 -17.86 -4.70 -19.16
N ALA A 19 -17.36 -3.58 -19.68
CA ALA A 19 -15.95 -3.29 -19.64
C ALA A 19 -15.56 -3.53 -18.19
N ALA A 20 -14.88 -4.64 -17.94
CA ALA A 20 -13.99 -4.72 -16.80
C ALA A 20 -13.03 -3.56 -17.04
N SER A 21 -13.39 -2.39 -16.51
CA SER A 21 -12.45 -1.35 -16.21
C SER A 21 -11.55 -2.03 -15.19
N ALA A 22 -10.54 -2.74 -15.68
CA ALA A 22 -9.42 -3.16 -14.89
C ALA A 22 -8.98 -1.86 -14.24
N ALA A 23 -9.27 -1.73 -12.94
CA ALA A 23 -8.67 -0.68 -12.15
C ALA A 23 -7.18 -0.74 -12.51
N PRO A 24 -6.56 0.39 -12.90
CA PRO A 24 -5.17 0.38 -13.32
C PRO A 24 -4.41 -0.42 -12.28
N ALA A 25 -3.73 -1.48 -12.73
CA ALA A 25 -2.97 -2.33 -11.83
C ALA A 25 -2.14 -1.40 -10.94
N PRO A 26 -2.19 -1.54 -9.60
CA PRO A 26 -1.46 -0.65 -8.72
C PRO A 26 -0.02 -0.68 -9.18
N VAL A 27 0.45 0.44 -9.73
CA VAL A 27 1.82 0.53 -10.24
C VAL A 27 2.69 0.22 -9.04
N PRO A 28 3.48 -0.88 -9.05
CA PRO A 28 4.37 -1.18 -7.95
C PRO A 28 5.28 0.03 -7.83
N THR A 29 5.09 0.79 -6.75
CA THR A 29 5.78 2.05 -6.55
C THR A 29 7.08 1.66 -5.90
N THR A 30 8.10 1.53 -6.75
CA THR A 30 9.45 1.23 -6.29
C THR A 30 9.86 2.25 -5.23
N THR A 31 10.69 1.85 -4.26
CA THR A 31 11.13 2.73 -3.19
C THR A 31 11.68 4.04 -3.74
N ALA A 32 12.54 4.00 -4.77
CA ALA A 32 13.11 5.20 -5.35
C ALA A 32 12.06 6.13 -5.96
N SER A 33 11.08 5.57 -6.68
CA SER A 33 9.96 6.33 -7.26
C SER A 33 9.08 6.95 -6.18
N MET A 34 8.76 6.17 -5.14
CA MET A 34 7.90 6.64 -4.06
C MET A 34 8.60 7.68 -3.20
N VAL A 35 9.86 7.48 -2.81
CA VAL A 35 10.65 8.46 -2.05
C VAL A 35 10.73 9.79 -2.80
N SER A 36 11.00 9.77 -4.11
CA SER A 36 10.95 10.98 -4.94
C SER A 36 9.57 11.66 -4.87
N ARG A 37 8.49 10.89 -5.02
CA ARG A 37 7.11 11.40 -4.93
C ARG A 37 6.76 11.94 -3.54
N CYS A 38 7.32 11.38 -2.47
CA CYS A 38 7.09 11.85 -1.11
C CYS A 38 7.62 13.28 -0.89
N LYS A 39 8.65 13.71 -1.66
CA LYS A 39 9.18 15.08 -1.59
C LYS A 39 8.19 16.10 -2.15
N ASP A 40 7.51 15.75 -3.24
CA ASP A 40 6.53 16.62 -3.89
C ASP A 40 5.15 16.55 -3.24
N ALA A 41 4.79 15.40 -2.67
CA ALA A 41 3.47 15.13 -2.10
C ALA A 41 3.58 14.31 -0.79
N PRO A 42 4.07 14.92 0.32
CA PRO A 42 4.37 14.21 1.56
C PRO A 42 3.14 13.54 2.19
N ASP A 43 1.96 14.14 2.04
CA ASP A 43 0.72 13.61 2.60
C ASP A 43 0.36 12.23 2.06
N ILE A 44 0.74 11.90 0.82
CA ILE A 44 0.50 10.57 0.23
C ILE A 44 1.27 9.51 1.02
N CYS A 45 2.55 9.79 1.30
CA CYS A 45 3.43 8.87 2.02
C CYS A 45 3.08 8.81 3.50
N LYS A 46 2.74 9.96 4.13
CA LYS A 46 2.24 10.00 5.51
C LYS A 46 1.02 9.12 5.71
N ASN A 47 0.04 9.19 4.80
CA ASN A 47 -1.16 8.37 4.88
C ASN A 47 -0.87 6.88 4.68
N LEU A 48 0.02 6.53 3.73
CA LEU A 48 0.45 5.15 3.51
C LEU A 48 1.15 4.57 4.75
N ILE A 49 2.12 5.30 5.29
CA ILE A 49 2.87 4.87 6.48
C ILE A 49 1.96 4.78 7.70
N ALA A 50 1.04 5.73 7.90
CA ALA A 50 0.07 5.66 8.99
C ALA A 50 -0.85 4.43 8.88
N ALA A 51 -1.25 4.05 7.66
CA ALA A 51 -2.04 2.84 7.44
C ALA A 51 -1.25 1.56 7.75
N GLU A 52 0.02 1.49 7.35
CA GLU A 52 0.87 0.34 7.65
C GLU A 52 1.27 0.27 9.14
N SER A 53 1.51 1.42 9.78
CA SER A 53 1.74 1.54 11.22
C SER A 53 0.59 0.92 12.00
N ALA A 54 -0.65 1.31 11.67
CA ALA A 54 -1.83 0.77 12.35
C ALA A 54 -1.94 -0.75 12.22
N LYS A 55 -1.58 -1.32 11.05
CA LYS A 55 -1.54 -2.79 10.86
C LYS A 55 -0.46 -3.45 11.71
N LEU A 56 0.74 -2.86 11.74
CA LEU A 56 1.87 -3.39 12.53
C LEU A 56 1.60 -3.32 14.03
N GLU A 57 1.06 -2.21 14.52
CA GLU A 57 0.68 -2.03 15.93
C GLU A 57 -0.41 -3.02 16.33
N ALA A 58 -1.44 -3.22 15.48
CA ALA A 58 -2.49 -4.20 15.71
C ALA A 58 -1.94 -5.64 15.78
N ALA A 59 -0.94 -5.95 14.96
CA ALA A 59 -0.24 -7.24 14.95
C ALA A 59 0.91 -7.33 15.97
N ARG A 60 1.15 -6.28 16.78
CA ARG A 60 2.27 -6.17 17.73
C ARG A 60 3.64 -6.44 17.08
N GLU A 61 3.80 -6.01 15.84
CA GLU A 61 5.07 -6.10 15.10
C GLU A 61 5.90 -4.83 15.27
N ALA A 62 5.25 -3.69 15.47
CA ALA A 62 5.87 -2.42 15.84
C ALA A 62 5.11 -1.81 17.03
N CYS A 63 5.85 -1.23 17.97
CA CYS A 63 5.32 -0.68 19.21
C CYS A 63 5.71 0.80 19.31
N ILE A 64 5.01 1.66 18.55
CA ILE A 64 5.29 3.09 18.52
C ILE A 64 4.85 3.72 19.86
N PRO A 65 5.73 4.45 20.56
CA PRO A 65 5.39 5.17 21.78
C PRO A 65 4.22 6.14 21.58
N LYS A 66 3.31 6.22 22.55
CA LYS A 66 2.09 7.05 22.45
C LYS A 66 2.41 8.55 22.41
N GLU A 67 3.59 8.93 22.86
CA GLU A 67 4.11 10.30 22.83
C GLU A 67 4.50 10.75 21.41
N ILE A 68 4.71 9.80 20.50
CA ILE A 68 5.01 10.06 19.09
C ILE A 68 3.70 10.15 18.31
N SER A 69 3.46 11.30 17.69
CA SER A 69 2.31 11.46 16.80
C SER A 69 2.44 10.59 15.54
N LYS A 70 1.33 10.20 14.94
CA LYS A 70 1.33 9.44 13.67
C LYS A 70 2.10 10.16 12.56
N GLU A 71 1.97 11.48 12.51
CA GLU A 71 2.68 12.31 11.54
C GLU A 71 4.19 12.28 11.79
N SER A 72 4.63 12.47 13.04
CA SER A 72 6.05 12.40 13.42
C SER A 72 6.66 11.02 13.19
N ALA A 73 5.89 9.95 13.42
CA ALA A 73 6.32 8.59 13.09
C ALA A 73 6.51 8.43 11.58
N ALA A 74 5.55 8.93 10.78
CA ALA A 74 5.65 8.87 9.33
C ALA A 74 6.82 9.70 8.77
N ASP A 75 7.04 10.91 9.28
CA ASP A 75 8.19 11.75 8.90
C ASP A 75 9.51 11.02 9.16
N ARG A 76 9.62 10.34 10.30
CA ARG A 76 10.82 9.58 10.65
C ARG A 76 11.04 8.39 9.73
N VAL A 77 9.98 7.66 9.36
CA VAL A 77 10.08 6.55 8.40
C VAL A 77 10.46 7.05 7.01
N MET A 78 9.88 8.16 6.56
CA MET A 78 10.24 8.79 5.28
C MET A 78 11.70 9.20 5.24
N HIS A 79 12.17 9.87 6.29
CA HIS A 79 13.57 10.28 6.42
C HIS A 79 14.52 9.07 6.40
N THR A 80 14.24 8.03 7.19
CA THR A 80 15.09 6.83 7.21
C THR A 80 15.06 6.08 5.87
N ALA A 81 13.94 6.09 5.14
CA ALA A 81 13.89 5.51 3.79
C ALA A 81 14.80 6.26 2.80
N GLU A 82 14.90 7.59 2.92
CA GLU A 82 15.87 8.40 2.15
C GLU A 82 17.31 8.02 2.52
N GLU A 83 17.64 7.99 3.82
CA GLU A 83 18.98 7.62 4.30
C GLU A 83 19.38 6.22 3.80
N VAL A 84 18.48 5.24 3.83
CA VAL A 84 18.76 3.89 3.33
C VAL A 84 19.09 3.89 1.82
N LEU A 85 18.39 4.68 1.01
CA LEU A 85 18.70 4.76 -0.42
C LEU A 85 20.04 5.46 -0.70
N GLU A 86 20.42 6.42 0.14
CA GLU A 86 21.68 7.16 0.02
C GLU A 86 22.88 6.30 0.44
N GLU A 87 22.76 5.55 1.53
CA GLU A 87 23.87 4.75 2.10
C GLU A 87 24.13 3.45 1.33
N VAL A 88 23.10 2.82 0.77
CA VAL A 88 23.21 1.55 0.03
C VAL A 88 22.51 1.60 -1.34
N PRO A 89 23.04 2.41 -2.28
CA PRO A 89 22.44 2.61 -3.59
C PRO A 89 22.31 1.28 -4.35
N GLY A 90 21.22 1.15 -5.11
CA GLY A 90 20.89 -0.04 -5.91
C GLY A 90 20.29 -1.23 -5.14
N GLN A 91 20.35 -1.27 -3.80
CA GLN A 91 19.78 -2.41 -3.05
C GLN A 91 18.26 -2.32 -2.91
N PHE A 92 17.75 -1.16 -2.45
CA PHE A 92 16.33 -1.00 -2.12
C PHE A 92 15.54 -0.19 -3.14
N GLU A 93 16.18 0.37 -4.16
CA GLU A 93 15.56 1.28 -5.13
C GLU A 93 14.34 0.69 -5.83
N ASN A 94 14.41 -0.61 -6.16
CA ASN A 94 13.37 -1.35 -6.88
C ASN A 94 12.43 -2.14 -5.96
N PHE A 95 12.63 -2.06 -4.64
CA PHE A 95 11.76 -2.74 -3.67
C PHE A 95 10.40 -2.06 -3.60
N ASP A 96 9.39 -2.80 -3.13
CA ASP A 96 8.11 -2.20 -2.80
C ASP A 96 8.27 -1.27 -1.59
N TYR A 97 7.91 0.00 -1.76
CA TYR A 97 8.05 1.01 -0.71
C TYR A 97 7.28 0.64 0.56
N THR A 98 6.12 0.00 0.44
CA THR A 98 5.29 -0.42 1.57
C THR A 98 6.01 -1.49 2.39
N ILE A 99 6.67 -2.44 1.71
CA ILE A 99 7.48 -3.48 2.37
C ILE A 99 8.64 -2.83 3.13
N LEU A 100 9.37 -1.91 2.49
CA LEU A 100 10.47 -1.20 3.15
C LEU A 100 9.96 -0.39 4.35
N ALA A 101 8.89 0.38 4.19
CA ALA A 101 8.29 1.17 5.27
C ALA A 101 7.92 0.27 6.46
N ARG A 102 7.34 -0.91 6.22
CA ARG A 102 7.05 -1.89 7.27
C ARG A 102 8.30 -2.35 8.00
N GLN A 103 9.35 -2.71 7.26
CA GLN A 103 10.63 -3.13 7.85
C GLN A 103 11.24 -2.01 8.70
N LEU A 104 11.26 -0.77 8.19
CA LEU A 104 11.74 0.39 8.91
C LEU A 104 10.96 0.64 10.20
N MET A 105 9.63 0.56 10.17
CA MET A 105 8.81 0.70 11.39
C MET A 105 9.13 -0.38 12.43
N THR A 106 9.28 -1.64 12.02
CA THR A 106 9.65 -2.72 12.95
C THR A 106 11.07 -2.57 13.50
N PHE A 107 11.97 -1.96 12.74
CA PHE A 107 13.34 -1.67 13.15
C PHE A 107 13.43 -0.48 14.10
N LEU A 108 12.69 0.61 13.81
CA LEU A 108 12.68 1.84 14.59
C LEU A 108 11.96 1.66 15.94
N TRP A 109 10.90 0.85 15.97
CA TRP A 109 10.09 0.63 17.16
C TRP A 109 9.79 -0.86 17.38
N PRO A 110 10.81 -1.68 17.68
CA PRO A 110 10.60 -3.09 17.97
C PRO A 110 9.77 -3.24 19.25
N CYS A 111 8.85 -4.20 19.26
CA CYS A 111 8.18 -4.61 20.48
C CYS A 111 9.13 -5.46 21.35
N ALA A 112 9.28 -5.12 22.63
CA ALA A 112 10.23 -5.75 23.56
C ALA A 112 10.08 -7.27 23.75
N ASP A 113 8.94 -7.85 23.34
CA ASP A 113 8.58 -9.24 23.61
C ASP A 113 8.77 -10.20 22.42
N LYS A 114 9.35 -9.77 21.30
CA LYS A 114 9.68 -10.70 20.19
C LYS A 114 11.11 -11.21 20.35
N PRO A 115 11.32 -12.49 20.75
CA PRO A 115 12.65 -13.08 20.67
C PRO A 115 13.10 -13.06 19.20
N ILE A 116 14.33 -12.58 18.97
CA ILE A 116 15.00 -12.69 17.68
C ILE A 116 15.27 -14.19 17.50
N SER A 117 14.44 -14.83 16.68
CA SER A 117 14.58 -16.22 16.26
C SER A 117 15.48 -16.31 15.04
#